data_AF-K0VNA3-F1
#
_entry.id   AF-K0VNA3-F1
#
_cell.length_a   1.000
_cell.length_b   1.000
_cell.length_c   1.000
_cell.angle_alpha   90.00
_cell.angle_beta   90.00
_cell.angle_gamma   90.00
#
_symmetry.space_group_name_H-M   'P 1'
#
loop_
_entity.id
_entity.type
_entity.pdbx_description
1 polymer ?
#
loop_
_entity_poly.entity_id
_entity_poly.type
_entity_poly.pdbx_seq_one_letter_code
_entity_poly.pdbx_strand_id
1 'polypeptide(L)'
;MDIIAPKSAPDAIARRAETLDTIAAVLPIDRRDKLAEILSDQDVETLRHLVNEGMGDNTLRALASDLGYLEAWAMAATGSPLPWPAPEALLLKFVAHHLWDPARRETDPEHGMPAAVGQALRDGGFLRS
;
A
#
# COMPACT_ATOMS: atom_id res chain seq x y z
N MET A 1 -36.63 26.35 5.33
CA MET A 1 -35.19 26.44 5.63
C MET A 1 -34.77 25.04 5.99
N ASP A 2 -34.30 24.28 5.01
CA ASP A 2 -33.82 22.93 5.24
C ASP A 2 -32.44 23.06 5.89
N ILE A 3 -32.40 22.79 7.18
CA ILE A 3 -31.16 22.75 7.95
C ILE A 3 -30.45 21.47 7.51
N ILE A 4 -29.51 21.60 6.57
CA ILE A 4 -28.58 20.52 6.24
C ILE A 4 -27.74 20.29 7.50
N ALA A 5 -28.17 19.33 8.33
CA ALA A 5 -27.40 18.91 9.48
C ALA A 5 -25.99 18.50 9.02
N PRO A 6 -24.93 18.91 9.73
CA PRO A 6 -23.58 18.48 9.39
C PRO A 6 -23.54 16.96 9.43
N LYS A 7 -23.19 16.35 8.30
CA LYS A 7 -23.17 14.89 8.14
C LYS A 7 -22.19 14.31 9.15
N SER A 8 -22.64 13.32 9.92
CA SER A 8 -21.86 12.76 11.02
C SER A 8 -20.62 12.01 10.48
N ALA A 9 -19.55 11.91 11.28
CA ALA A 9 -18.34 11.19 10.87
C ALA A 9 -18.60 9.72 10.41
N PRO A 10 -19.49 8.95 11.07
CA PRO A 10 -19.91 7.63 10.59
C PRO A 10 -20.53 7.65 9.19
N ASP A 11 -21.37 8.65 8.88
CA ASP A 11 -22.02 8.79 7.57
C ASP A 11 -21.03 9.22 6.47
N ALA A 12 -19.93 9.87 6.85
CA ALA A 12 -18.85 10.20 5.91
C ALA A 12 -18.01 8.97 5.57
N ILE A 13 -17.68 8.15 6.56
CA ILE A 13 -16.93 6.90 6.39
C ILE A 13 -17.73 5.92 5.51
N ALA A 14 -19.02 5.73 5.78
CA ALA A 14 -19.87 4.84 4.99
C ALA A 14 -19.93 5.21 3.49
N ARG A 15 -20.02 6.52 3.18
CA ARG A 15 -19.99 7.00 1.79
C ARG A 15 -18.65 6.78 1.11
N ARG A 16 -17.56 7.06 1.82
CA ARG A 16 -16.21 6.81 1.28
C ARG A 16 -16.03 5.33 0.97
N ALA A 17 -16.49 4.47 1.87
CA ALA A 17 -16.46 3.04 1.68
C ALA A 17 -17.26 2.65 0.43
N GLU A 18 -18.50 3.15 0.24
CA GLU A 18 -19.32 2.89 -0.96
C GLU A 18 -18.65 3.37 -2.26
N THR A 19 -18.03 4.55 -2.25
CA THR A 19 -17.30 5.04 -3.42
C THR A 19 -16.06 4.16 -3.72
N LEU A 20 -15.36 3.67 -2.69
CA LEU A 20 -14.24 2.74 -2.85
C LEU A 20 -14.68 1.39 -3.45
N ASP A 21 -15.93 0.93 -3.23
CA ASP A 21 -16.44 -0.29 -3.89
C ASP A 21 -16.47 -0.15 -5.42
N THR A 22 -16.69 1.06 -5.93
CA THR A 22 -16.75 1.30 -7.38
C THR A 22 -15.39 1.15 -8.07
N ILE A 23 -14.29 1.10 -7.29
CA ILE A 23 -12.92 0.90 -7.76
C ILE A 23 -12.29 -0.41 -7.25
N ALA A 24 -13.10 -1.34 -6.70
CA ALA A 24 -12.66 -2.61 -6.11
C ALA A 24 -11.95 -3.56 -7.09
N ALA A 25 -12.01 -3.31 -8.40
CA ALA A 25 -11.21 -4.02 -9.39
C ALA A 25 -9.69 -3.81 -9.19
N VAL A 26 -9.29 -2.77 -8.46
CA VAL A 26 -7.88 -2.38 -8.21
C VAL A 26 -7.49 -2.46 -6.73
N LEU A 27 -8.45 -2.47 -5.81
CA LEU A 27 -8.20 -2.48 -4.36
C LEU A 27 -8.78 -3.74 -3.68
N PRO A 28 -8.00 -4.45 -2.84
CA PRO A 28 -8.51 -5.56 -2.04
C PRO A 28 -9.63 -5.13 -1.10
N ILE A 29 -10.76 -5.86 -1.13
CA ILE A 29 -11.99 -5.58 -0.37
C ILE A 29 -11.73 -5.50 1.14
N ASP A 30 -10.78 -6.28 1.66
CA ASP A 30 -10.41 -6.36 3.07
C ASP A 30 -9.77 -5.08 3.63
N ARG A 31 -9.35 -4.13 2.77
CA ARG A 31 -8.76 -2.84 3.21
C ARG A 31 -9.70 -1.65 3.11
N ARG A 32 -10.89 -1.82 2.55
CA ARG A 32 -11.88 -0.76 2.27
C ARG A 32 -12.22 0.09 3.49
N ASP A 33 -12.62 -0.55 4.59
CA ASP A 33 -13.14 0.17 5.77
C ASP A 33 -12.04 1.01 6.42
N LYS A 34 -10.82 0.47 6.46
CA LYS A 34 -9.64 1.18 6.97
C LYS A 34 -9.24 2.35 6.08
N LEU A 35 -9.41 2.25 4.77
CA LEU A 35 -9.14 3.34 3.83
C LEU A 35 -10.18 4.46 3.96
N ALA A 36 -11.46 4.13 4.17
CA ALA A 36 -12.52 5.11 4.36
C ALA A 36 -12.36 5.97 5.64
N GLU A 37 -11.69 5.43 6.65
CA GLU A 37 -11.35 6.15 7.89
C GLU A 37 -10.21 7.16 7.72
N ILE A 38 -9.22 6.86 6.86
CA ILE A 38 -7.98 7.63 6.72
C ILE A 38 -8.09 8.67 5.59
N LEU A 39 -8.79 8.33 4.51
CA LEU A 39 -8.93 9.18 3.34
C LEU A 39 -10.00 10.25 3.54
N SER A 40 -9.74 11.46 3.04
CA SER A 40 -10.77 12.51 2.96
C SER A 40 -11.77 12.20 1.82
N ASP A 41 -12.93 12.87 1.84
CA ASP A 41 -13.91 12.78 0.75
C ASP A 41 -13.26 13.16 -0.60
N GLN A 42 -12.31 14.10 -0.60
CA GLN A 42 -11.64 14.58 -1.79
C GLN A 42 -10.59 13.59 -2.32
N ASP A 43 -9.90 12.87 -1.43
CA ASP A 43 -8.97 11.80 -1.83
C ASP A 43 -9.74 10.66 -2.53
N VAL A 44 -10.88 10.25 -1.97
CA VAL A 44 -11.73 9.18 -2.53
C VAL A 44 -12.31 9.57 -3.89
N GLU A 45 -12.75 10.81 -4.05
CA GLU A 45 -13.22 11.32 -5.33
C GLU A 45 -12.10 11.40 -6.38
N THR A 46 -10.90 11.82 -5.96
CA THR A 46 -9.72 11.84 -6.83
C THR A 46 -9.35 10.44 -7.29
N LEU A 47 -9.36 9.44 -6.41
CA LEU A 47 -9.11 8.04 -6.76
C LEU A 47 -10.15 7.51 -7.75
N ARG A 48 -11.45 7.77 -7.51
CA ARG A 48 -12.54 7.40 -8.43
C ARG A 48 -12.34 8.05 -9.80
N HIS A 49 -12.03 9.34 -9.83
CA HIS A 49 -11.79 10.08 -11.07
C HIS A 49 -10.58 9.52 -11.83
N LEU A 50 -9.44 9.28 -11.17
CA LEU A 50 -8.24 8.74 -11.80
C LEU A 50 -8.44 7.32 -12.35
N VAL A 51 -9.23 6.48 -11.68
CA VAL A 51 -9.58 5.14 -12.16
C VAL A 51 -10.50 5.20 -13.38
N ASN A 52 -11.44 6.15 -13.42
CA ASN A 52 -12.44 6.25 -14.50
C ASN A 52 -11.98 7.07 -15.72
N GLU A 53 -11.16 8.09 -15.54
CA GLU A 53 -10.81 9.08 -16.58
C GLU A 53 -9.38 8.93 -17.13
N GLY A 54 -8.62 7.93 -16.66
CA GLY A 54 -7.44 7.46 -17.38
C GLY A 54 -6.09 7.65 -16.69
N MET A 55 -5.90 7.05 -15.52
CA MET A 55 -4.66 6.28 -15.39
C MET A 55 -4.80 5.07 -16.31
N GLY A 56 -4.03 5.02 -17.40
CA GLY A 56 -4.02 3.83 -18.26
C GLY A 56 -3.77 2.58 -17.40
N ASP A 57 -4.41 1.46 -17.72
CA ASP A 57 -4.39 0.21 -16.94
C ASP A 57 -2.99 -0.19 -16.44
N ASN A 58 -1.95 0.17 -17.18
CA ASN A 58 -0.55 -0.06 -16.82
C ASN A 58 -0.10 0.72 -15.57
N THR A 59 -0.55 1.96 -15.38
CA THR A 59 -0.20 2.78 -14.21
C THR A 59 -0.92 2.29 -12.96
N LEU A 60 -2.22 1.96 -13.08
CA LEU A 60 -2.98 1.37 -11.97
C LEU A 60 -2.40 0.02 -11.56
N ARG A 61 -2.06 -0.83 -12.54
CA ARG A 61 -1.41 -2.12 -12.30
C ARG A 61 -0.03 -1.94 -11.67
N ALA A 62 0.75 -0.94 -12.09
CA ALA A 62 2.04 -0.63 -11.49
C ALA A 62 1.90 -0.20 -10.03
N LEU A 63 1.00 0.74 -9.72
CA LEU A 63 0.74 1.19 -8.35
C LEU A 63 0.21 0.05 -7.46
N ALA A 64 -0.70 -0.77 -7.95
CA ALA A 64 -1.18 -1.95 -7.22
C ALA A 64 -0.05 -2.97 -6.98
N SER A 65 0.83 -3.15 -7.96
CA SER A 65 2.02 -3.99 -7.82
C SER A 65 3.01 -3.44 -6.78
N ASP A 66 3.26 -2.13 -6.78
CA ASP A 66 4.18 -1.48 -5.84
C ASP A 66 3.65 -1.57 -4.40
N LEU A 67 2.34 -1.34 -4.20
CA LEU A 67 1.69 -1.48 -2.90
C LEU A 67 1.66 -2.94 -2.43
N GLY A 68 1.38 -3.88 -3.34
CA GLY A 68 1.43 -5.31 -3.06
C GLY A 68 2.83 -5.77 -2.67
N TYR A 69 3.85 -5.26 -3.38
CA TYR A 69 5.26 -5.50 -3.04
C TYR A 69 5.62 -4.97 -1.66
N LEU A 70 5.23 -3.73 -1.33
CA LEU A 70 5.51 -3.13 -0.04
C LEU A 70 4.85 -3.91 1.12
N GLU A 71 3.61 -4.36 0.93
CA GLU A 71 2.91 -5.20 1.91
C GLU A 71 3.61 -6.55 2.12
N ALA A 72 3.95 -7.24 1.03
CA ALA A 72 4.64 -8.52 1.08
C ALA A 72 6.02 -8.37 1.73
N TRP A 73 6.74 -7.28 1.42
CA TRP A 73 8.01 -6.95 2.05
C TRP A 73 7.86 -6.71 3.55
N ALA A 74 6.85 -5.96 3.99
CA ALA A 74 6.62 -5.70 5.41
C ALA A 74 6.37 -7.01 6.17
N MET A 75 5.55 -7.89 5.61
CA MET A 75 5.30 -9.23 6.16
C MET A 75 6.58 -10.06 6.24
N ALA A 76 7.35 -10.15 5.14
CA ALA A 76 8.57 -10.93 5.11
C ALA A 76 9.66 -10.40 6.05
N ALA A 77 9.77 -9.07 6.19
CA ALA A 77 10.82 -8.43 6.97
C ALA A 77 10.52 -8.31 8.46
N THR A 78 9.26 -8.40 8.87
CA THR A 78 8.84 -8.17 10.27
C THR A 78 7.96 -9.26 10.86
N GLY A 79 7.39 -10.15 10.03
CA GLY A 79 6.39 -11.13 10.45
C GLY A 79 5.01 -10.54 10.71
N SER A 80 4.73 -9.31 10.25
CA SER A 80 3.45 -8.62 10.44
C SER A 80 3.06 -7.80 9.21
N PRO A 81 1.75 -7.55 8.97
CA PRO A 81 1.28 -6.67 7.89
C PRO A 81 1.88 -5.26 8.00
N LEU A 82 1.89 -4.50 6.89
CA LEU A 82 2.34 -3.11 6.93
C LEU A 82 1.45 -2.30 7.90
N PRO A 83 1.99 -1.78 9.01
CA PRO A 83 1.22 -0.94 9.93
C PRO A 83 0.89 0.40 9.29
N TRP A 84 -0.26 0.96 9.65
CA TRP A 84 -0.69 2.29 9.21
C TRP A 84 -0.99 3.16 10.44
N PRO A 85 -0.32 4.33 10.60
CA PRO A 85 0.79 4.81 9.78
C PRO A 85 2.04 3.92 9.93
N ALA A 86 2.83 3.77 8.86
CA ALA A 86 4.07 3.01 8.92
C ALA A 86 5.08 3.75 9.83
N PRO A 87 5.66 3.09 10.86
CA PRO A 87 6.69 3.71 11.68
C PRO A 87 7.89 4.13 10.82
N GLU A 88 8.51 5.27 11.14
CA GLU A 88 9.71 5.76 10.45
C GLU A 88 10.82 4.70 10.41
N ALA A 89 11.01 3.97 11.51
CA ALA A 89 11.98 2.87 11.60
C ALA A 89 11.73 1.77 10.55
N LEU A 90 10.46 1.51 10.20
CA LEU A 90 10.12 0.53 9.18
C LEU A 90 10.49 1.04 7.78
N LEU A 91 10.25 2.32 7.49
CA LEU A 91 10.68 2.95 6.24
C LEU A 91 12.21 2.98 6.10
N LEU A 92 12.93 3.28 7.18
CA LEU A 92 14.40 3.24 7.17
C LEU A 92 14.93 1.81 6.94
N LYS A 93 14.27 0.78 7.49
CA LYS A 93 14.59 -0.62 7.21
C LYS A 93 14.35 -0.97 5.73
N PHE A 94 13.24 -0.51 5.13
CA PHE A 94 12.97 -0.67 3.70
C PHE A 94 14.11 -0.08 2.87
N VAL A 95 14.51 1.17 3.16
CA VAL A 95 15.59 1.85 2.46
C VAL A 95 16.90 1.06 2.59
N ALA A 96 17.27 0.63 3.80
CA ALA A 96 18.50 -0.14 4.03
C ALA A 96 18.52 -1.48 3.27
N HIS A 97 17.37 -2.14 3.08
CA HIS A 97 17.29 -3.36 2.29
C HIS A 97 17.53 -3.14 0.78
N HIS A 98 17.29 -1.93 0.27
CA HIS A 98 17.32 -1.64 -1.18
C HIS A 98 18.48 -0.73 -1.61
N LEU A 99 18.93 0.20 -0.75
CA LEU A 99 20.07 1.09 -0.98
C LEU A 99 21.30 0.54 -0.26
N TRP A 100 21.86 -0.55 -0.79
CA TRP A 100 23.02 -1.25 -0.24
C TRP A 100 24.20 -1.24 -1.21
N ASP A 101 25.40 -1.46 -0.69
CA ASP A 101 26.66 -1.51 -1.44
C ASP A 101 26.98 -2.96 -1.88
N PRO A 102 27.00 -3.24 -3.20
CA PRO A 102 27.42 -4.51 -3.77
C PRO A 102 28.71 -5.09 -3.20
N ALA A 103 29.76 -4.28 -3.12
CA ALA A 103 31.08 -4.73 -2.70
C ALA A 103 31.09 -5.09 -1.21
N ARG A 104 30.36 -4.32 -0.39
CA ARG A 104 30.27 -4.59 1.05
C ARG A 104 29.51 -5.88 1.34
N ARG A 105 28.48 -6.19 0.56
CA ARG A 105 27.68 -7.41 0.76
C ARG A 105 28.44 -8.71 0.48
N GLU A 106 29.49 -8.66 -0.34
CA GLU A 106 30.36 -9.82 -0.59
C GLU A 106 30.97 -10.37 0.71
N THR A 107 31.17 -9.50 1.71
CA THR A 107 31.78 -9.85 3.00
C THR A 107 30.81 -9.72 4.18
N ASP A 108 29.67 -9.05 3.99
CA ASP A 108 28.59 -8.88 4.96
C ASP A 108 27.24 -9.27 4.30
N PRO A 109 26.82 -10.54 4.38
CA PRO A 109 25.60 -11.02 3.73
C PRO A 109 24.30 -10.31 4.16
N GLU A 110 24.32 -9.67 5.33
CA GLU A 110 23.20 -8.90 5.89
C GLU A 110 23.22 -7.42 5.44
N HIS A 111 24.24 -6.99 4.70
CA HIS A 111 24.27 -5.67 4.08
C HIS A 111 23.30 -5.60 2.89
N GLY A 112 22.13 -5.00 3.11
CA GLY A 112 21.02 -4.98 2.17
C GLY A 112 19.91 -5.94 2.59
N MET A 113 19.08 -6.39 1.65
CA MET A 113 17.98 -7.31 1.95
C MET A 113 18.50 -8.67 2.44
N PRO A 114 18.16 -9.17 3.63
CA PRO A 114 18.59 -10.50 4.08
C PRO A 114 18.13 -11.62 3.13
N ALA A 115 18.92 -12.70 3.02
CA ALA A 115 18.65 -13.78 2.07
C ALA A 115 17.26 -14.42 2.27
N ALA A 116 16.87 -14.63 3.54
CA ALA A 116 15.56 -15.19 3.87
C ALA A 116 14.41 -14.29 3.41
N VAL A 117 14.56 -12.96 3.52
CA VAL A 117 13.54 -11.99 3.06
C VAL A 117 13.45 -12.01 1.54
N GLY A 118 14.59 -11.99 0.85
CA GLY A 118 14.63 -12.09 -0.61
C GLY A 118 14.03 -13.39 -1.14
N GLN A 119 14.29 -14.51 -0.47
CA GLN A 119 13.70 -15.80 -0.85
C GLN A 119 12.19 -15.82 -0.65
N ALA A 120 11.69 -15.36 0.50
CA ALA A 120 10.25 -15.28 0.76
C ALA A 120 9.51 -14.43 -0.28
N LEU A 121 10.11 -13.32 -0.72
CA LEU A 121 9.53 -12.46 -1.76
C LEU A 121 9.56 -13.11 -3.15
N ARG A 122 10.60 -13.89 -3.49
CA ARG A 122 10.65 -14.67 -4.74
C ARG A 122 9.63 -15.81 -4.74
N ASP A 123 9.51 -16.53 -3.64
CA ASP A 123 8.52 -17.61 -3.48
C ASP A 123 7.09 -17.09 -3.63
N GLY A 124 6.84 -15.85 -3.19
CA GLY A 124 5.57 -15.14 -3.38
C GLY A 124 5.39 -14.48 -4.75
N GLY A 125 6.37 -14.53 -5.66
CA GLY A 125 6.30 -13.91 -6.98
C GLY A 125 6.43 -12.38 -6.99
N PHE A 126 6.86 -11.78 -5.88
CA PHE A 126 6.99 -10.33 -5.71
C PHE A 126 8.37 -9.80 -6.10
N LEU A 127 9.37 -10.67 -6.23
CA LEU A 127 10.69 -10.34 -6.79
C LEU A 127 10.95 -11.15 -8.06
N ARG A 128 11.55 -10.50 -9.07
CA ARG A 128 12.05 -11.20 -10.26
C ARG A 128 13.21 -12.12 -9.88
N SER A 129 13.23 -13.31 -10.47
CA SER A 129 14.27 -14.34 -10.36
C SER A 129 15.61 -13.84 -10.87
#